data_AF-A0A2W1CY65-F1
#
_entry.id   AF-A0A2W1CY65-F1
#
_cell.length_a   1.000
_cell.length_b   1.000
_cell.length_c   1.000
_cell.angle_alpha   90.00
_cell.angle_beta   90.00
_cell.angle_gamma   90.00
#
_symmetry.space_group_name_H-M   'P 1'
#
loop_
_entity.id
_entity.type
_entity.pdbx_description
1 polymer ?
#
loop_
_entity_poly.entity_id
_entity_poly.type
_entity_poly.pdbx_seq_one_letter_code
_entity_poly.pdbx_strand_id
1 'polypeptide(L)'
;MAPYDPFHDITIGYPKLAARTEVQPELAIYRRFGAMNAQNLLYYQAELVDLEVKLRAQQVRDDKDRKGQKTKYAKTWFRLEDSEDGDKTQLNLVMKMREKLKEYSKFHTHVPLNKHIQFTHIETRR
;
A
#
# COMPACT_ATOMS: atom_id res chain seq x y z
N MET A 1 37.45 -12.19 26.16
CA MET A 1 36.19 -12.80 25.68
C MET A 1 35.68 -13.70 26.79
N ALA A 2 34.39 -13.63 27.13
CA ALA A 2 33.81 -14.50 28.16
C ALA A 2 33.91 -15.97 27.69
N PRO A 3 34.43 -16.89 28.51
CA PRO A 3 34.79 -18.25 28.08
C PRO A 3 33.59 -19.17 27.78
N TYR A 4 32.34 -18.69 27.88
CA TYR A 4 31.14 -19.45 27.54
C TYR A 4 30.10 -18.54 26.87
N ASP A 5 30.36 -18.20 25.60
CA ASP A 5 29.33 -17.61 24.75
C ASP A 5 28.66 -18.74 23.96
N PRO A 6 27.39 -19.07 24.25
CA PRO A 6 26.69 -20.17 23.57
C PRO A 6 26.47 -19.89 22.07
N PHE A 7 26.77 -18.68 21.59
CA PHE A 7 26.67 -18.26 20.19
C PHE A 7 28.05 -17.90 19.59
N HIS A 8 29.10 -18.64 19.95
CA HIS A 8 30.48 -18.37 19.50
C HIS A 8 30.69 -18.61 18.00
N ASP A 9 29.85 -19.44 17.40
CA ASP A 9 29.76 -19.76 15.98
C ASP A 9 28.97 -18.71 15.16
N ILE A 10 28.19 -17.85 15.82
CA ILE A 10 27.38 -16.81 15.17
C ILE A 10 28.16 -15.50 15.04
N THR A 11 28.13 -14.91 13.85
CA THR A 11 28.77 -13.62 13.55
C THR A 11 28.26 -12.50 14.47
N ILE A 12 29.20 -11.73 15.03
CA ILE A 12 28.90 -10.58 15.91
C ILE A 12 28.08 -9.53 15.15
N GLY A 13 27.08 -8.95 15.81
CA GLY A 13 26.17 -7.94 15.25
C GLY A 13 24.71 -8.38 15.31
N TYR A 14 23.94 -8.02 14.28
CA TYR A 14 22.52 -8.38 14.19
C TYR A 14 22.23 -9.89 14.28
N PRO A 15 23.00 -10.81 13.63
CA PRO A 15 22.73 -12.24 13.73
C PRO A 15 22.82 -12.77 15.16
N LYS A 16 23.87 -12.40 15.89
CA LYS A 16 24.08 -12.81 17.29
C LYS A 16 23.08 -12.17 18.25
N LEU A 17 22.68 -10.92 17.99
CA LEU A 17 21.60 -10.27 18.74
C LEU A 17 20.28 -11.00 18.52
N ALA A 18 19.94 -11.36 17.28
CA ALA A 18 18.73 -12.11 16.96
C ALA A 18 18.69 -13.48 17.65
N ALA A 19 19.80 -14.23 17.61
CA ALA A 19 19.93 -15.50 18.31
C ALA A 19 19.77 -15.36 19.83
N ARG A 20 20.27 -14.25 20.41
CA ARG A 20 20.06 -13.94 21.83
C ARG A 20 18.60 -13.57 22.13
N THR A 21 17.94 -12.82 21.26
CA THR A 21 16.52 -12.48 21.41
C THR A 21 15.62 -13.71 21.32
N GLU A 22 16.00 -14.73 20.53
CA GLU A 22 15.26 -16.00 20.47
C GLU A 22 15.33 -16.76 21.80
N VAL A 23 16.51 -16.82 22.42
CA VAL A 23 16.71 -17.50 23.71
C VAL A 23 16.17 -16.68 24.89
N GLN A 24 16.17 -15.34 24.78
CA GLN A 24 15.63 -14.43 25.79
C GLN A 24 14.67 -13.42 25.14
N PRO A 25 13.39 -13.80 24.96
CA PRO A 25 12.39 -12.96 24.30
C PRO A 25 12.16 -11.60 24.98
N GLU A 26 12.49 -11.45 26.27
CA GLU A 26 12.39 -10.17 26.98
C GLU A 26 13.38 -9.12 26.46
N LEU A 27 14.45 -9.53 25.78
CA LEU A 27 15.37 -8.62 25.08
C LEU A 27 14.77 -8.07 23.78
N ALA A 28 13.62 -8.59 23.34
CA ALA A 28 12.94 -8.18 22.10
C ALA A 28 12.26 -6.81 22.24
N ILE A 29 13.05 -5.74 22.22
CA ILE A 29 12.51 -4.37 22.20
C ILE A 29 12.52 -3.84 20.76
N TYR A 30 11.36 -3.92 20.11
CA TYR A 30 11.17 -3.38 18.76
C TYR A 30 10.33 -2.11 18.79
N ARG A 31 10.76 -1.09 18.04
CA ARG A 31 9.96 0.12 17.83
C ARG A 31 8.70 -0.23 17.05
N ARG A 32 7.54 0.17 17.57
CA ARG A 32 6.28 0.10 16.82
C ARG A 32 6.20 1.28 15.85
N PHE A 33 5.86 1.01 14.59
CA PHE A 33 5.71 2.03 13.55
C PHE A 33 4.25 2.35 13.22
N GLY A 34 3.32 2.12 14.16
CA GLY A 34 1.88 2.26 13.92
C GLY A 34 1.46 3.62 13.38
N ALA A 35 1.89 4.71 14.04
CA ALA A 35 1.58 6.07 13.59
C ALA A 35 2.18 6.39 12.21
N MET A 36 3.43 5.95 11.97
CA MET A 36 4.11 6.16 10.68
C MET A 36 3.44 5.38 9.54
N ASN A 37 2.99 4.15 9.81
CA ASN A 37 2.23 3.34 8.85
C ASN A 37 0.86 3.96 8.55
N ALA A 38 0.14 4.44 9.57
CA ALA A 38 -1.14 5.14 9.38
C ALA A 38 -0.97 6.43 8.57
N GLN A 39 0.09 7.20 8.84
CA GLN A 39 0.41 8.39 8.07
C GLN A 39 0.71 8.06 6.60
N ASN A 40 1.48 7.00 6.34
CA ASN A 40 1.77 6.57 4.97
C ASN A 40 0.50 6.14 4.22
N LEU A 41 -0.42 5.46 4.91
CA LEU A 41 -1.75 5.13 4.38
C LEU A 41 -2.55 6.36 3.95
N LEU A 42 -2.57 7.40 4.79
CA LEU A 42 -3.25 8.65 4.47
C LEU A 42 -2.63 9.33 3.24
N TYR A 43 -1.31 9.28 3.08
CA TYR A 43 -0.64 9.81 1.90
C TYR A 43 -0.99 9.04 0.62
N TYR A 44 -1.04 7.70 0.67
CA TYR A 44 -1.51 6.92 -0.47
C TYR A 44 -2.95 7.28 -0.87
N GLN A 45 -3.84 7.46 0.10
CA GLN A 45 -5.22 7.87 -0.17
C GLN A 45 -5.28 9.25 -0.83
N ALA A 46 -4.52 10.22 -0.32
CA ALA A 46 -4.46 11.56 -0.91
C ALA A 46 -3.90 11.53 -2.35
N GLU A 47 -2.83 10.78 -2.59
CA GLU A 47 -2.24 10.61 -3.92
C GLU A 47 -3.22 9.93 -4.90
N LEU A 48 -3.95 8.92 -4.45
CA LEU A 48 -4.95 8.23 -5.27
C LEU A 48 -6.11 9.15 -5.66
N VAL A 49 -6.61 9.98 -4.74
CA VAL A 49 -7.67 10.98 -5.01
C VAL A 49 -7.19 12.00 -6.05
N ASP A 50 -5.97 12.51 -5.91
CA ASP A 50 -5.39 13.44 -6.88
C ASP A 50 -5.23 12.80 -8.27
N LEU A 51 -4.74 11.55 -8.33
CA LEU A 51 -4.64 10.79 -9.58
C LEU A 51 -6.01 10.55 -10.24
N GLU A 52 -7.04 10.23 -9.45
CA GLU A 52 -8.41 10.03 -9.93
C GLU A 52 -8.97 11.32 -10.56
N VAL A 53 -8.80 12.47 -9.89
CA VAL A 53 -9.23 13.78 -10.43
C VAL A 53 -8.53 14.09 -11.75
N LYS A 54 -7.20 13.90 -11.80
CA LYS A 54 -6.40 14.11 -13.02
C LYS A 54 -6.84 13.19 -14.16
N LEU A 55 -7.06 11.91 -13.86
CA LEU A 55 -7.48 10.91 -14.84
C LEU A 55 -8.85 11.26 -15.42
N ARG A 56 -9.84 11.59 -14.57
CA ARG A 56 -11.17 12.01 -15.02
C ARG A 56 -11.10 13.25 -15.92
N ALA A 57 -10.32 14.25 -15.51
CA ALA A 57 -10.14 15.46 -16.30
C ALA A 57 -9.50 15.17 -17.67
N GLN A 58 -8.51 14.26 -17.73
CA GLN A 58 -7.89 13.85 -18.97
C GLN A 58 -8.85 13.06 -19.86
N GLN A 59 -9.60 12.11 -19.29
CA GLN A 59 -10.61 11.32 -20.03
C GLN A 59 -11.66 12.23 -20.68
N VAL A 60 -12.12 13.27 -19.98
CA VAL A 60 -13.06 14.25 -20.54
C VAL A 60 -12.44 15.07 -21.68
N ARG A 61 -11.13 15.40 -21.59
CA ARG A 61 -10.42 16.08 -22.68
C ARG A 61 -10.30 15.16 -23.91
N ASP A 62 -9.89 13.91 -23.70
CA ASP A 62 -9.69 12.94 -24.77
C ASP A 62 -11.00 12.53 -25.45
N ASP A 63 -12.11 12.47 -24.71
CA ASP A 63 -13.45 12.23 -25.27
C ASP A 63 -13.98 13.39 -26.11
N LYS A 64 -13.57 14.62 -25.79
CA LYS A 64 -13.93 15.84 -26.55
C LYS A 64 -13.00 16.12 -27.73
N ASP A 65 -11.86 15.43 -27.83
CA ASP A 65 -10.92 15.64 -28.91
C ASP A 65 -11.47 15.03 -30.20
N ARG A 66 -11.93 15.88 -31.12
CA ARG A 66 -12.48 15.46 -32.41
C ARG A 66 -11.39 15.02 -33.40
N LYS A 67 -10.11 15.15 -33.05
CA LYS A 67 -8.97 14.76 -33.88
C LYS A 67 -8.42 13.42 -33.39
N GLY A 68 -8.10 12.53 -34.34
CA GLY A 68 -7.46 11.25 -34.03
C GLY A 68 -8.42 10.22 -33.43
N GLN A 69 -7.88 9.33 -32.58
CA GLN A 69 -8.61 8.21 -32.00
C GLN A 69 -8.83 8.35 -30.48
N LYS A 70 -8.47 9.50 -29.88
CA LYS A 70 -8.53 9.75 -28.43
C LYS A 70 -9.90 9.52 -27.81
N THR A 71 -10.99 9.78 -28.53
CA THR A 71 -12.37 9.51 -28.06
C THR A 71 -12.67 8.03 -27.81
N LYS A 72 -11.77 7.13 -28.24
CA LYS A 72 -11.89 5.68 -28.05
C LYS A 72 -11.05 5.18 -26.87
N TYR A 73 -10.17 6.00 -26.30
CA TYR A 73 -9.27 5.60 -25.21
C TYR A 73 -10.04 5.11 -23.98
N ALA A 74 -11.14 5.77 -23.63
CA ALA A 74 -11.99 5.33 -22.51
C ALA A 74 -12.81 4.06 -22.81
N LYS A 75 -12.97 3.69 -24.09
CA LYS A 75 -13.87 2.62 -24.55
C LYS A 75 -13.15 1.29 -24.76
N THR A 76 -11.85 1.30 -25.01
CA THR A 76 -11.10 0.07 -25.30
C THR A 76 -9.66 0.19 -24.82
N TRP A 77 -9.22 -0.75 -23.99
CA TRP A 77 -7.84 -0.80 -23.47
C TRP A 77 -6.80 -0.77 -24.60
N PHE A 78 -6.99 -1.57 -25.65
CA PHE A 78 -6.08 -1.62 -26.79
C PHE A 78 -5.84 -0.24 -27.42
N ARG A 79 -6.89 0.59 -27.55
CA ARG A 79 -6.77 1.95 -28.10
C ARG A 79 -6.06 2.92 -27.16
N LEU A 80 -6.17 2.71 -25.85
CA LEU A 80 -5.47 3.51 -24.84
C LEU A 80 -3.99 3.14 -24.74
N GLU A 81 -3.71 1.83 -24.75
CA GLU A 81 -2.36 1.27 -24.69
C GLU A 81 -1.57 1.63 -25.95
N ASP A 82 -2.19 1.47 -27.11
CA ASP A 82 -1.65 1.83 -28.42
C ASP A 82 -1.96 3.30 -28.73
N SER A 83 -1.64 4.21 -27.83
CA SER A 83 -1.86 5.66 -28.00
C SER A 83 -0.94 6.22 -29.11
N GLU A 84 -1.25 5.86 -30.36
CA GLU A 84 -0.53 6.18 -31.60
C GLU A 84 -0.46 7.68 -31.87
N ASP A 85 -1.43 8.45 -31.36
CA ASP A 85 -1.48 9.92 -31.47
C ASP A 85 -0.38 10.63 -30.65
N GLY A 86 0.52 9.89 -29.98
CA GLY A 86 1.68 10.39 -29.26
C GLY A 86 1.39 10.91 -27.83
N ASP A 87 0.13 11.24 -27.55
CA ASP A 87 -0.32 11.66 -26.21
C ASP A 87 -0.66 10.45 -25.32
N LYS A 88 0.32 10.07 -24.49
CA LYS A 88 0.18 8.97 -23.52
C LYS A 88 -0.30 9.42 -22.14
N THR A 89 -0.82 10.64 -22.01
CA THR A 89 -1.14 11.22 -20.70
C THR A 89 -2.19 10.39 -19.95
N GLN A 90 -3.28 9.98 -20.62
CA GLN A 90 -4.30 9.13 -19.99
C GLN A 90 -3.73 7.77 -19.58
N LEU A 91 -2.94 7.12 -20.44
CA LEU A 91 -2.33 5.82 -20.15
C LEU A 91 -1.38 5.92 -18.95
N ASN A 92 -0.54 6.95 -18.91
CA ASN A 92 0.40 7.20 -17.81
C ASN A 92 -0.33 7.39 -16.47
N LEU A 93 -1.45 8.12 -16.47
CA LEU A 93 -2.27 8.29 -15.27
C LEU A 93 -2.88 6.95 -14.81
N VAL A 94 -3.39 6.13 -15.72
CA VAL A 94 -3.90 4.79 -15.40
C VAL A 94 -2.81 3.90 -14.80
N MET A 95 -1.61 3.89 -15.41
CA MET A 95 -0.50 3.05 -14.93
C MET A 95 -0.01 3.48 -13.55
N LYS A 96 0.14 4.80 -13.32
CA LYS A 96 0.47 5.33 -11.99
C LYS A 96 -0.59 4.97 -10.95
N MET A 97 -1.87 5.09 -11.29
CA MET A 97 -2.96 4.73 -10.38
C MET A 97 -2.93 3.24 -10.03
N ARG A 98 -2.67 2.35 -11.00
CA ARG A 98 -2.52 0.90 -10.77
C ARG A 98 -1.36 0.57 -9.83
N GLU A 99 -0.21 1.21 -10.03
CA GLU A 99 0.95 1.05 -9.15
C GLU A 99 0.61 1.47 -7.72
N LYS A 100 -0.01 2.64 -7.54
CA LYS A 100 -0.38 3.15 -6.21
C LYS A 100 -1.46 2.32 -5.53
N LEU A 101 -2.45 1.83 -6.27
CA LEU A 101 -3.44 0.89 -5.75
C LEU A 101 -2.81 -0.43 -5.31
N LYS A 102 -1.82 -0.93 -6.04
CA LYS A 102 -1.07 -2.14 -5.66
C LYS A 102 -0.33 -1.91 -4.33
N GLU A 103 0.36 -0.79 -4.16
CA GLU A 103 1.04 -0.47 -2.90
C GLU A 103 0.04 -0.25 -1.75
N TYR A 104 -1.05 0.47 -1.98
CA TYR A 104 -2.11 0.67 -1.00
C TYR A 104 -2.76 -0.65 -0.56
N SER A 105 -3.01 -1.58 -1.48
CA SER A 105 -3.66 -2.87 -1.18
C SER A 105 -2.86 -3.76 -0.23
N LYS A 106 -1.53 -3.63 -0.17
CA LYS A 106 -0.67 -4.40 0.74
C LYS A 106 -0.99 -4.12 2.22
N PHE A 107 -1.55 -2.95 2.50
CA PHE A 107 -1.97 -2.60 3.86
C PHE A 107 -3.35 -3.19 4.22
N HIS A 108 -4.19 -3.48 3.23
CA HIS A 108 -5.55 -4.01 3.44
C HIS A 108 -5.55 -5.54 3.64
N THR A 109 -4.60 -6.26 3.04
CA THR A 109 -4.48 -7.74 3.14
C THR A 109 -4.09 -8.25 4.53
N HIS A 110 -3.81 -7.37 5.50
CA HIS A 110 -3.43 -7.73 6.86
C HIS A 110 -4.46 -7.38 7.95
N VAL A 111 -5.67 -6.95 7.57
CA VAL A 111 -6.77 -6.78 8.54
C VAL A 111 -7.68 -8.02 8.48
N PRO A 112 -7.58 -8.99 9.41
CA PRO A 112 -8.62 -9.98 9.55
C PRO A 112 -9.91 -9.27 9.96
N LEU A 113 -10.88 -9.25 9.05
CA LEU A 113 -12.29 -8.98 9.33
C LEU A 113 -12.83 -10.07 10.26
N ASN A 114 -12.55 -9.95 11.57
CA ASN A 114 -13.34 -10.46 12.71
C ASN A 114 -12.44 -10.77 13.92
N LYS A 115 -12.58 -9.96 14.97
CA LYS A 115 -12.79 -10.47 16.34
C LYS A 115 -13.80 -9.57 17.05
N HIS A 116 -15.05 -10.05 17.04
CA HIS A 116 -16.13 -9.79 18.00
C HIS A 116 -16.03 -8.52 18.88
N ILE A 117 -16.73 -7.46 18.47
CA ILE A 117 -17.41 -6.62 19.45
C ILE A 117 -18.66 -7.40 19.85
N GLN A 118 -18.56 -8.21 20.91
CA GLN A 118 -19.77 -8.60 21.62
C GLN A 118 -20.29 -7.35 22.30
N PHE A 119 -21.32 -6.73 21.71
CA PHE A 119 -22.19 -5.83 22.44
C PHE A 119 -22.85 -6.65 23.54
N THR A 120 -22.31 -6.58 24.76
CA THR A 120 -23.00 -7.06 25.95
C THR A 120 -24.34 -6.35 26.02
N HIS A 121 -25.40 -7.14 25.88
CA HIS A 121 -26.77 -6.72 26.08
C HIS A 121 -26.90 -6.04 27.44
N ILE A 122 -27.55 -4.88 27.40
CA ILE A 122 -28.00 -4.11 28.55
C ILE A 122 -29.04 -4.98 29.29
N GLU A 123 -28.67 -5.58 30.42
CA GLU A 123 -29.66 -5.98 31.42
C GLU A 123 -29.93 -4.79 32.33
N THR A 124 -30.99 -4.06 32.02
CA THR A 124 -31.69 -3.22 33.01
C THR A 124 -32.44 -4.16 33.95
N ARG A 125 -31.89 -4.45 35.13
CA ARG A 125 -32.68 -4.96 36.25
C ARG A 125 -33.01 -3.83 37.22
N ARG A 126 -34.32 -3.68 37.44
CA ARG A 126 -34.92 -3.03 38.60
C ARG A 126 -34.52 -3.74 39.90
#